data_AF-W9RYW6-F1
#
_entry.id   AF-W9RYW6-F1
#
_cell.length_a   1.000
_cell.length_b   1.000
_cell.length_c   1.000
_cell.angle_alpha   90.00
_cell.angle_beta   90.00
_cell.angle_gamma   90.00
#
_symmetry.space_group_name_H-M   'P 1'
#
loop_
_entity.id
_entity.type
_entity.pdbx_description
1 polymer ?
#
loop_
_entity_poly.entity_id
_entity_poly.type
_entity_poly.pdbx_seq_one_letter_code
_entity_poly.pdbx_strand_id
1 'polypeptide(L)'
;MLRIFVYGTLKRGFSNHALMRNPISHNDAAFIGTYRTLHAYPPVRDGVPYLINLPGRGHRIRGELYTVTGAGLEPLDDLEGVAVAHYDRYRFE
;
A
#
# COMPACT_ATOMS: atom_id res chain seq x y z
N MET A 1 12.39 7.46 -7.68
CA MET A 1 11.35 7.44 -6.64
C MET A 1 10.10 6.81 -7.21
N LEU A 2 9.56 5.81 -6.52
CA LEU A 2 8.34 5.09 -6.84
C LEU A 2 7.15 5.75 -6.14
N ARG A 3 5.92 5.59 -6.67
CA ARG A 3 4.69 5.94 -5.95
C ARG A 3 4.00 4.65 -5.54
N ILE A 4 3.68 4.52 -4.26
CA ILE A 4 2.94 3.39 -3.71
C ILE A 4 1.61 3.86 -3.13
N PHE A 5 0.58 3.07 -3.35
CA PHE A 5 -0.75 3.30 -2.79
C PHE A 5 -1.01 2.25 -1.71
N VAL A 6 -1.20 2.69 -0.47
CA VAL A 6 -1.50 1.82 0.67
C VAL A 6 -2.97 1.96 1.04
N TYR A 7 -3.64 0.83 1.21
CA TYR A 7 -5.08 0.78 1.51
C TYR A 7 -5.40 0.05 2.82
N GLY A 8 -4.44 -0.66 3.39
CA GLY A 8 -4.58 -1.46 4.61
C GLY A 8 -3.79 -0.91 5.81
N THR A 9 -3.09 -1.80 6.50
CA THR A 9 -2.46 -1.57 7.81
C THR A 9 -1.32 -0.55 7.81
N LEU A 10 -0.76 -0.21 6.64
CA LEU A 10 0.31 0.79 6.49
C LEU A 10 -0.20 2.25 6.55
N LYS A 11 -1.51 2.47 6.42
CA LYS A 11 -2.12 3.81 6.48
C LYS A 11 -1.93 4.47 7.85
N ARG A 12 -1.92 5.79 7.90
CA ARG A 12 -1.89 6.56 9.17
C ARG A 12 -3.03 6.12 10.10
N GLY A 13 -2.67 5.85 11.35
CA GLY A 13 -3.61 5.40 12.39
C GLY A 13 -3.85 3.88 12.44
N PHE A 14 -3.19 3.09 11.59
CA PHE A 14 -3.29 1.63 11.60
C PHE A 14 -2.00 0.97 12.13
N SER A 15 -2.08 -0.33 12.43
CA SER A 15 -1.08 -1.09 13.19
C SER A 15 0.33 -1.05 12.60
N ASN A 16 0.47 -1.12 11.28
CA ASN A 16 1.77 -1.20 10.60
C ASN A 16 2.30 0.17 10.16
N HIS A 17 1.62 1.27 10.47
CA HIS A 17 2.09 2.61 10.10
C HIS A 17 3.45 2.98 10.72
N ALA A 18 3.85 2.32 11.82
CA ALA A 18 5.18 2.49 12.40
C ALA A 18 6.30 2.19 11.39
N LEU A 19 6.08 1.27 10.44
CA LEU A 19 7.04 0.93 9.39
C LEU A 19 7.21 2.05 8.35
N MET A 20 6.22 2.94 8.22
CA MET A 20 6.35 4.13 7.37
C MET A 20 7.17 5.24 8.06
N ARG A 21 7.26 5.25 9.40
CA ARG A 21 7.92 6.35 10.14
C ARG A 21 9.42 6.42 9.86
N ASN A 22 10.09 5.28 9.82
CA ASN A 22 11.54 5.23 9.62
C ASN A 22 11.96 5.69 8.21
N PRO A 23 11.32 5.20 7.11
CA PRO A 23 11.53 5.78 5.79
C PRO A 23 11.18 7.28 5.72
N ILE A 24 10.11 7.73 6.39
CA ILE A 24 9.75 9.14 6.42
C ILE A 24 10.82 10.00 7.09
N SER A 25 11.36 9.57 8.23
CA SER A 25 12.40 10.33 8.94
C SER A 25 13.73 10.41 8.19
N HIS A 26 14.02 9.43 7.33
CA HIS A 26 15.21 9.40 6.48
C HIS A 26 15.00 10.02 5.09
N ASN A 27 13.83 10.64 4.84
CA ASN A 27 13.45 11.20 3.55
C ASN A 27 13.40 10.15 2.41
N ASP A 28 13.24 8.88 2.79
CA ASP A 28 13.06 7.74 1.90
C ASP A 28 11.58 7.46 1.59
N ALA A 29 10.66 8.08 2.34
CA ALA A 29 9.24 8.09 2.04
C ALA A 29 8.61 9.47 2.31
N ALA A 30 7.63 9.86 1.52
CA ALA A 30 6.88 11.10 1.74
C ALA A 30 5.39 10.89 1.44
N PHE A 31 4.53 11.36 2.34
CA PHE A 31 3.09 11.35 2.14
C PHE A 31 2.69 12.37 1.08
N ILE A 32 1.99 11.93 0.04
CA ILE A 32 1.50 12.80 -1.05
C ILE A 32 0.07 13.24 -0.76
N GLY A 33 -0.80 12.31 -0.35
CA GLY A 33 -2.22 12.60 -0.18
C GLY A 33 -3.09 11.38 0.02
N THR A 34 -4.38 11.62 0.28
CA THR A 34 -5.40 10.57 0.33
C THR A 34 -6.11 10.50 -1.00
N TYR A 35 -6.19 9.31 -1.58
CA TYR A 35 -6.75 9.09 -2.91
C TYR A 35 -7.79 7.96 -2.90
N ARG A 36 -8.51 7.83 -4.02
CA ARG A 36 -9.38 6.70 -4.32
C ARG A 36 -8.98 6.11 -5.65
N THR A 37 -8.93 4.78 -5.72
CA THR A 37 -8.68 4.06 -6.97
C THR A 37 -9.65 4.51 -8.07
N LEU A 38 -9.21 4.50 -9.34
CA LEU A 38 -10.09 4.81 -10.46
C LEU A 38 -11.14 3.70 -10.61
N HIS A 39 -10.67 2.45 -10.68
CA HIS A 39 -11.52 1.27 -10.76
C HIS A 39 -11.96 0.76 -9.39
N ALA A 40 -13.08 0.06 -9.37
CA ALA A 40 -13.53 -0.69 -8.21
C ALA A 40 -12.73 -1.99 -8.09
N TYR A 41 -12.46 -2.42 -6.86
CA TYR A 41 -11.88 -3.71 -6.55
C TYR A 41 -12.73 -4.44 -5.50
N PRO A 42 -12.92 -5.77 -5.62
CA PRO A 42 -13.65 -6.53 -4.61
C PRO A 42 -12.81 -6.63 -3.34
N PRO A 43 -13.30 -6.15 -2.18
CA PRO A 43 -12.60 -6.36 -0.93
C PRO A 43 -12.75 -7.83 -0.51
N VAL A 44 -11.67 -8.44 0.00
CA VAL A 44 -11.79 -9.70 0.74
C VAL A 44 -12.08 -9.37 2.19
N ARG A 45 -13.20 -9.89 2.71
CA ARG A 45 -13.46 -9.93 4.15
C ARG A 45 -12.99 -11.28 4.67
N ASP A 46 -11.87 -11.28 5.38
CA ASP A 46 -11.56 -12.20 6.47
C ASP A 46 -10.24 -11.75 7.17
N GLY A 47 -10.37 -10.78 8.09
CA GLY A 47 -9.30 -10.37 9.02
C GLY A 47 -8.15 -9.53 8.44
N VAL A 48 -7.76 -9.75 7.18
CA VAL A 48 -6.64 -9.04 6.51
C VAL A 48 -7.15 -8.40 5.21
N PRO A 49 -6.87 -7.11 4.97
CA PRO A 49 -7.33 -6.44 3.76
C PRO A 49 -6.51 -6.94 2.54
N TYR A 50 -7.06 -7.90 1.80
CA TYR A 50 -6.56 -8.25 0.47
C TYR A 50 -7.32 -7.47 -0.60
N LEU A 51 -6.58 -6.89 -1.54
CA LEU A 51 -7.13 -6.32 -2.77
C LEU A 51 -6.91 -7.32 -3.90
N ILE A 52 -7.99 -8.00 -4.31
CA ILE A 52 -7.92 -8.91 -5.44
C ILE A 52 -7.87 -8.05 -6.72
N ASN A 53 -6.94 -8.37 -7.62
CA ASN A 53 -6.79 -7.72 -8.92
C ASN A 53 -7.91 -8.12 -9.90
N LEU A 54 -9.13 -7.71 -9.60
CA LEU A 54 -10.33 -7.85 -10.44
C LEU A 54 -10.95 -6.46 -10.66
N PRO A 55 -10.34 -5.62 -11.51
CA PRO A 55 -10.80 -4.25 -11.73
C PRO A 55 -12.23 -4.22 -12.26
N GLY A 56 -13.01 -3.26 -11.78
CA GLY A 56 -14.41 -3.06 -12.19
C GLY A 56 -15.44 -3.81 -11.34
N ARG A 57 -15.02 -4.58 -10.32
CA ARG A 57 -15.91 -5.26 -9.37
C ARG A 57 -15.77 -4.67 -7.97
N GLY A 58 -16.81 -4.76 -7.14
CA GLY A 58 -16.76 -4.29 -5.75
C GLY A 58 -16.83 -2.77 -5.60
N HIS A 59 -15.86 -2.17 -4.89
CA HIS A 59 -15.90 -0.75 -4.54
C HIS A 59 -14.58 -0.03 -4.84
N ARG A 60 -14.64 1.28 -5.09
CA ARG A 60 -13.44 2.14 -5.18
C ARG A 60 -12.78 2.24 -3.81
N ILE A 61 -11.50 1.88 -3.73
CA ILE A 61 -10.78 1.76 -2.47
C ILE A 61 -10.15 3.09 -2.09
N ARG A 62 -10.34 3.51 -0.83
CA ARG A 62 -9.73 4.74 -0.29
C ARG A 62 -8.42 4.41 0.42
N GLY A 63 -7.33 4.99 -0.05
CA GLY A 63 -5.99 4.77 0.46
C GLY A 63 -5.17 6.04 0.52
N GLU A 64 -3.90 5.86 0.85
CA GLU A 64 -2.91 6.91 0.96
C GLU A 64 -1.81 6.68 -0.07
N LEU A 65 -1.38 7.75 -0.74
CA LEU A 65 -0.31 7.71 -1.73
C LEU A 65 0.97 8.26 -1.12
N TYR A 66 2.06 7.52 -1.28
CA TYR A 66 3.38 7.89 -0.83
C TYR A 66 4.38 7.86 -1.99
N THR A 67 5.33 8.79 -2.02
CA THR A 67 6.57 8.60 -2.79
C THR A 67 7.56 7.83 -1.92
N VAL A 68 8.28 6.88 -2.49
CA VAL A 68 9.28 6.08 -1.79
C VAL A 68 10.56 5.90 -2.64
N THR A 69 11.71 5.86 -1.99
CA THR A 69 12.98 5.44 -2.59
C THR A 69 13.07 3.91 -2.62
N GLY A 70 14.12 3.34 -3.21
CA GLY A 70 14.36 1.89 -3.12
C GLY A 70 14.59 1.42 -1.68
N ALA A 71 15.36 2.19 -0.90
CA ALA A 71 15.61 1.90 0.51
C ALA A 71 14.35 1.98 1.38
N GLY A 72 13.47 2.95 1.12
CA GLY A 72 12.19 3.06 1.81
C GLY A 72 11.18 1.97 1.45
N LEU A 73 11.44 1.21 0.39
CA LEU A 73 10.54 0.21 -0.16
C LEU A 73 10.80 -1.19 0.39
N GLU A 74 12.06 -1.52 0.66
CA GLU A 74 12.51 -2.83 1.12
C GLU A 74 11.78 -3.30 2.39
N PRO A 75 11.63 -2.50 3.46
CA PRO A 75 10.90 -2.93 4.67
C PRO A 75 9.41 -3.17 4.42
N LEU A 76 8.85 -2.55 3.38
CA LEU A 76 7.45 -2.73 3.00
C LEU A 76 7.27 -4.04 2.22
N ASP A 77 8.22 -4.37 1.34
CA ASP A 77 8.23 -5.66 0.62
C ASP A 77 8.39 -6.84 1.57
N ASP A 78 9.22 -6.70 2.60
CA ASP A 78 9.43 -7.73 3.62
C ASP A 78 8.16 -7.97 4.44
N LEU A 79 7.48 -6.90 4.88
CA LEU A 79 6.22 -7.01 5.61
C LEU A 79 5.14 -7.71 4.79
N GLU A 80 4.99 -7.32 3.52
CA GLU A 80 3.95 -7.85 2.63
C GLU A 80 4.38 -9.19 2.01
N GLY A 81 5.56 -9.71 2.35
CA GLY A 81 6.04 -11.02 1.89
C GLY A 81 6.15 -11.13 0.37
N VAL A 82 6.59 -10.07 -0.32
CA VAL A 82 6.67 -10.03 -1.79
C VAL A 82 7.63 -11.09 -2.33
N ALA A 83 8.75 -11.33 -1.64
CA ALA A 83 9.72 -12.37 -2.02
C ALA A 83 9.16 -13.80 -1.93
N VAL A 84 8.12 -14.02 -1.11
CA VAL A 84 7.45 -15.32 -0.91
C VAL A 84 6.06 -15.38 -1.54
N ALA A 85 5.73 -14.42 -2.42
CA ALA A 85 4.46 -14.32 -3.13
C ALA A 85 3.22 -14.27 -2.21
N HIS A 86 3.36 -13.66 -1.02
CA HIS A 86 2.20 -13.40 -0.15
C HIS A 86 1.33 -12.25 -0.70
N TYR A 87 1.98 -11.21 -1.22
CA TYR A 87 1.38 -10.17 -2.06
C TYR A 87 2.23 -9.92 -3.30
N ASP A 88 1.56 -9.56 -4.40
CA ASP A 88 2.22 -9.06 -5.60
C ASP A 88 2.27 -7.53 -5.62
N ARG A 89 3.40 -6.97 -6.03
CA ARG A 89 3.47 -5.55 -6.38
C ARG A 89 2.84 -5.34 -7.76
N TYR A 90 1.64 -4.78 -7.76
CA TYR A 90 0.89 -4.51 -8.99
C TYR A 90 0.82 -3.01 -9.30
N ARG A 91 1.07 -2.64 -10.56
CA ARG A 91 0.90 -1.26 -11.04
C ARG A 91 -0.51 -1.09 -11.60
N PHE A 92 -1.21 -0.08 -11.11
CA PHE A 92 -2.55 0.28 -11.56
C PHE A 92 -2.73 1.80 -11.61
N GLU A 93 -3.87 2.24 -12.16
CA GLU A 93 -4.30 3.63 -12.29
C GLU A 93 -5.40 4.03 -11.27
#